data_AF-A0A060YKV9-F1
#
_entry.id   AF-A0A060YKV9-F1
#
_cell.length_a   1.000
_cell.length_b   1.000
_cell.length_c   1.000
_cell.angle_alpha   90.00
_cell.angle_beta   90.00
_cell.angle_gamma   90.00
#
_symmetry.space_group_name_H-M   'P 1'
#
loop_
_entity.id
_entity.type
_entity.pdbx_description
1 polymer ?
#
loop_
_entity_poly.entity_id
_entity_poly.type
_entity_poly.pdbx_seq_one_letter_code
_entity_poly.pdbx_strand_id
1 'polypeptide(L)'
;MVSNDWCSELHNKTLPVTDSKVCAGGRKDQGVCERDYGGPLVCQERESKVIVGVSIHGRGCALARRPAIFVNVAYYSGWIHKVFIHYSRLEEKLLEEAQTKPLHSGLYH
;
A
#
# COMPACT_ATOMS: atom_id res chain seq x y z
N MET A 1 8.53 -6.76 -12.64
CA MET A 1 7.05 -6.72 -12.68
C MET A 1 6.55 -7.61 -13.81
N VAL A 2 5.27 -7.95 -13.80
CA VAL A 2 4.59 -8.73 -14.86
C VAL A 2 3.39 -7.92 -15.37
N SER A 3 3.11 -7.95 -16.67
CA SER A 3 1.95 -7.24 -17.24
C SER A 3 0.63 -7.81 -16.71
N ASN A 4 -0.39 -6.97 -16.63
CA ASN A 4 -1.70 -7.36 -16.12
C ASN A 4 -2.35 -8.47 -16.97
N ASP A 5 -2.22 -8.39 -18.30
CA ASP A 5 -2.74 -9.41 -19.22
C ASP A 5 -2.07 -10.77 -19.00
N TRP A 6 -0.75 -10.78 -18.92
CA TRP A 6 0.00 -12.03 -18.69
C TRP A 6 -0.27 -12.60 -17.29
N CYS A 7 -0.40 -11.73 -16.28
CA CYS A 7 -0.79 -12.13 -14.95
C CYS A 7 -2.19 -12.78 -14.95
N SER A 8 -3.16 -12.17 -15.63
CA SER A 8 -4.51 -12.73 -15.76
C SER A 8 -4.50 -14.10 -16.44
N GLU A 9 -3.70 -14.27 -17.49
CA GLU A 9 -3.51 -15.57 -18.17
C GLU A 9 -2.99 -16.64 -17.21
N LEU A 10 -1.95 -16.33 -16.42
CA LEU A 10 -1.39 -17.25 -15.41
C LEU A 10 -2.36 -17.56 -14.25
N HIS A 11 -3.41 -16.76 -14.09
CA HIS A 11 -4.53 -17.01 -13.20
C HIS A 11 -5.75 -17.62 -13.91
N ASN A 12 -5.56 -18.22 -15.10
CA ASN A 12 -6.61 -18.83 -15.92
C ASN A 12 -7.79 -17.89 -16.20
N LYS A 13 -7.54 -16.56 -16.24
CA LYS A 13 -8.55 -15.50 -16.38
C LYS A 13 -9.66 -15.51 -15.33
N THR A 14 -9.47 -16.25 -14.24
CA THR A 14 -10.45 -16.34 -13.14
C THR A 14 -10.45 -15.11 -12.24
N LEU A 15 -9.40 -14.29 -12.32
CA LEU A 15 -9.24 -13.07 -11.55
C LEU A 15 -9.05 -11.88 -12.50
N PRO A 16 -9.95 -10.88 -12.46
CA PRO A 16 -9.77 -9.66 -13.23
C PRO A 16 -8.62 -8.83 -12.64
N VAL A 17 -7.53 -8.71 -13.39
CA VAL A 17 -6.37 -7.87 -13.07
C VAL A 17 -6.55 -6.53 -13.80
N THR A 18 -7.14 -5.57 -13.09
CA THR A 18 -7.45 -4.21 -13.56
C THR A 18 -6.31 -3.23 -13.20
N ASP A 19 -6.39 -1.98 -13.66
CA ASP A 19 -5.38 -0.94 -13.40
C ASP A 19 -5.13 -0.65 -11.91
N SER A 20 -6.12 -0.94 -11.06
CA SER A 20 -5.98 -0.88 -9.60
C SER A 20 -5.08 -1.97 -9.00
N LYS A 21 -4.56 -2.88 -9.82
CA LYS A 21 -3.69 -3.99 -9.43
C LYS A 21 -2.39 -3.98 -10.22
N VAL A 22 -1.34 -4.51 -9.61
CA VAL A 22 -0.04 -4.77 -10.23
C VAL A 22 0.43 -6.17 -9.86
N CYS A 23 1.12 -6.86 -10.78
CA CYS A 23 1.61 -8.21 -10.54
C CYS A 23 3.14 -8.28 -10.49
N ALA A 24 3.66 -9.11 -9.59
CA ALA A 24 5.08 -9.40 -9.48
C ALA A 24 5.35 -10.85 -9.09
N GLY A 25 6.54 -11.35 -9.42
CA GLY A 25 6.93 -12.73 -9.14
C GLY A 25 6.57 -13.69 -10.30
N GLY A 26 6.22 -14.93 -9.95
CA GLY A 26 6.06 -16.03 -10.90
C GLY A 26 7.37 -16.79 -11.18
N ARG A 27 8.46 -16.42 -10.51
CA ARG A 27 9.72 -17.18 -10.46
C ARG A 27 9.65 -18.25 -9.36
N LYS A 28 10.40 -19.34 -9.54
CA LYS A 28 10.50 -20.41 -8.55
C LYS A 28 11.07 -19.86 -7.23
N ASP A 29 10.51 -20.29 -6.11
CA ASP A 29 10.94 -19.95 -4.74
C ASP A 29 10.89 -18.45 -4.40
N GLN A 30 10.05 -17.69 -5.11
CA GLN A 30 9.77 -16.28 -4.83
C GLN A 30 8.26 -16.04 -4.79
N GLY A 31 7.77 -15.45 -3.71
CA GLY A 31 6.37 -15.05 -3.64
C GLY A 31 5.97 -14.42 -2.32
N VAL A 32 4.70 -14.07 -2.25
CA VAL A 32 4.04 -13.51 -1.07
C VAL A 32 3.36 -14.66 -0.34
N CYS A 33 3.45 -14.65 0.98
CA CYS A 33 2.75 -15.58 1.86
C CYS A 33 1.90 -14.81 2.88
N GLU A 34 1.22 -15.54 3.76
CA GLU A 34 0.18 -14.98 4.61
C GLU A 34 0.68 -13.92 5.58
N ARG A 35 1.94 -14.05 6.00
CA ARG A 35 2.59 -13.10 6.91
C ARG A 35 3.11 -11.85 6.21
N ASP A 36 3.13 -11.85 4.88
CA ASP A 36 3.61 -10.73 4.07
C ASP A 36 2.49 -9.77 3.68
N TYR A 37 1.22 -10.12 3.91
CA TYR A 37 0.05 -9.31 3.53
C TYR A 37 0.06 -7.92 4.19
N GLY A 38 -0.24 -6.88 3.42
CA GLY A 38 -0.07 -5.49 3.82
C GLY A 38 1.36 -4.96 3.69
N GLY A 39 2.33 -5.83 3.45
CA GLY A 39 3.73 -5.47 3.20
C GLY A 39 3.95 -4.78 1.84
N PRO A 40 5.05 -4.01 1.71
CA PRO A 40 5.33 -3.26 0.49
C PRO A 40 5.99 -4.12 -0.58
N LEU A 41 5.55 -3.94 -1.83
CA LEU A 41 6.34 -4.28 -3.01
C LEU A 41 7.19 -3.07 -3.39
N VAL A 42 8.51 -3.20 -3.28
CA VAL A 42 9.46 -2.12 -3.52
C VAL A 42 10.23 -2.35 -4.81
N CYS A 43 10.32 -1.33 -5.65
CA CYS A 43 11.19 -1.30 -6.83
C CYS A 43 12.30 -0.26 -6.64
N GLN A 44 13.49 -0.57 -7.16
CA GLN A 44 14.58 0.40 -7.27
C GLN A 44 14.38 1.20 -8.55
N GLU A 45 14.13 2.50 -8.42
CA GLU A 45 14.02 3.47 -9.51
C GLU A 45 15.17 4.46 -9.42
N ARG A 46 16.16 4.31 -10.32
CA ARG A 46 17.44 5.04 -10.26
C ARG A 46 18.09 4.90 -8.87
N GLU A 47 18.21 5.98 -8.11
CA GLU A 47 18.80 6.03 -6.77
C GLU A 47 17.76 5.88 -5.65
N SER A 48 16.46 5.79 -5.98
CA SER A 48 15.37 5.75 -5.00
C SER A 48 14.68 4.40 -4.92
N LYS A 49 14.26 4.02 -3.71
CA LYS A 49 13.35 2.88 -3.49
C LYS A 49 11.91 3.37 -3.48
N VAL A 50 11.08 2.83 -4.37
CA VAL A 50 9.70 3.25 -4.56
C VAL A 50 8.77 2.09 -4.20
N ILE A 51 7.76 2.37 -3.37
CA ILE A 51 6.69 1.42 -3.08
C ILE A 51 5.71 1.45 -4.25
N VAL A 52 5.68 0.38 -5.03
CA VAL A 52 4.82 0.27 -6.23
C VAL A 52 3.55 -0.53 -5.97
N GLY A 53 3.54 -1.35 -4.92
CA GLY A 53 2.38 -2.13 -4.57
C GLY A 53 2.29 -2.47 -3.09
N VAL A 54 1.09 -2.88 -2.67
CA VAL A 54 0.82 -3.42 -1.33
C VAL A 54 0.30 -4.84 -1.50
N SER A 55 0.90 -5.80 -0.80
CA SER A 55 0.53 -7.20 -0.90
C SER A 55 -0.88 -7.41 -0.35
N ILE A 56 -1.66 -8.24 -1.05
CA ILE A 56 -3.02 -8.59 -0.66
C ILE A 56 -3.14 -10.09 -0.43
N HIS A 57 -4.23 -10.48 0.23
CA HIS A 57 -4.55 -11.89 0.47
C HIS A 57 -4.60 -12.68 -0.84
N GLY A 58 -3.93 -13.84 -0.85
CA GLY A 58 -3.89 -14.78 -1.96
C GLY A 58 -4.23 -16.20 -1.53
N ARG A 59 -4.41 -17.10 -2.51
CA ARG A 59 -4.60 -18.52 -2.25
C ARG A 59 -3.24 -19.23 -2.27
N GLY A 60 -2.74 -19.59 -1.09
CA GLY A 60 -1.49 -20.30 -0.93
C GLY A 60 -0.25 -19.40 -0.99
N CYS A 61 0.86 -19.95 -0.54
CA CYS A 61 2.13 -19.26 -0.35
C CYS A 61 3.10 -19.59 -1.49
N ALA A 62 3.74 -18.55 -2.05
CA ALA A 62 4.83 -18.65 -3.03
C ALA A 62 4.62 -19.69 -4.16
N LEU A 63 3.40 -19.76 -4.69
CA LEU A 63 3.03 -20.75 -5.70
C LEU A 63 3.86 -20.56 -6.98
N ALA A 64 4.56 -21.63 -7.39
CA ALA A 64 5.37 -21.63 -8.60
C ALA A 64 4.51 -21.28 -9.84
N ARG A 65 5.08 -20.45 -10.73
CA ARG A 65 4.43 -19.97 -11.97
C ARG A 65 3.12 -19.18 -11.76
N ARG A 66 2.85 -18.72 -10.54
CA ARG A 66 1.67 -17.90 -10.23
C ARG A 66 2.13 -16.58 -9.60
N PRO A 67 2.18 -15.48 -10.36
CA PRO A 67 2.56 -14.17 -9.84
C PRO A 67 1.68 -13.78 -8.66
N ALA A 68 2.25 -13.06 -7.70
CA ALA A 68 1.46 -12.42 -6.66
C ALA A 68 0.81 -11.14 -7.22
N ILE A 69 -0.42 -10.92 -6.80
CA ILE A 69 -1.20 -9.72 -7.13
C ILE A 69 -1.08 -8.76 -5.97
N PHE A 70 -0.88 -7.48 -6.26
CA PHE A 70 -0.75 -6.40 -5.29
C PHE A 70 -1.76 -5.30 -5.64
N VAL A 71 -2.14 -4.49 -4.66
CA VAL A 71 -2.76 -3.18 -4.93
C VAL A 71 -1.74 -2.31 -5.66
N ASN A 72 -2.14 -1.61 -6.73
CA ASN A 72 -1.28 -0.67 -7.44
C ASN A 72 -1.24 0.67 -6.69
N VAL A 73 -0.11 0.99 -6.03
CA VAL A 73 0.02 2.23 -5.25
C VAL A 73 -0.11 3.48 -6.13
N ALA A 74 0.37 3.44 -7.37
CA ALA A 74 0.27 4.57 -8.30
C ALA A 74 -1.20 4.90 -8.62
N TYR A 75 -2.05 3.88 -8.80
CA TYR A 75 -3.49 4.06 -9.05
C TYR A 75 -4.19 4.79 -7.88
N TYR A 76 -3.80 4.47 -6.64
CA TYR A 76 -4.39 5.06 -5.43
C TYR A 76 -3.66 6.32 -4.92
N SER A 77 -2.63 6.78 -5.61
CA SER A 77 -1.78 7.91 -5.18
C SER A 77 -2.57 9.19 -4.88
N GLY A 78 -3.59 9.52 -5.68
CA GLY A 78 -4.44 10.68 -5.45
C GLY A 78 -5.25 10.59 -4.15
N TRP A 79 -5.77 9.41 -3.82
CA TRP A 79 -6.45 9.17 -2.54
C TRP A 79 -5.47 9.24 -1.37
N ILE A 80 -4.32 8.58 -1.50
CA ILE A 80 -3.25 8.60 -0.47
C ILE A 80 -2.85 10.05 -0.16
N HIS A 81 -2.58 10.85 -1.20
CA HIS A 81 -2.20 12.25 -1.05
C HIS A 81 -3.30 13.07 -0.36
N LYS A 82 -4.57 12.88 -0.74
CA LYS A 82 -5.71 13.54 -0.09
C LYS A 82 -5.80 13.20 1.40
N VAL A 83 -5.57 11.94 1.77
CA VAL A 83 -5.59 11.47 3.15
C VAL A 83 -4.44 12.08 3.95
N PHE A 84 -3.22 12.11 3.40
CA PHE A 84 -2.08 12.77 4.04
C PHE A 84 -2.36 14.24 4.34
N ILE A 85 -2.83 15.01 3.35
CA ILE A 85 -3.18 16.43 3.54
C ILE A 85 -4.25 16.59 4.61
N HIS A 86 -5.26 15.72 4.63
CA HIS A 86 -6.34 15.81 5.60
C HIS A 86 -5.84 15.65 7.03
N TYR A 87 -5.02 14.62 7.30
CA TYR A 87 -4.50 14.38 8.64
C TYR A 87 -3.48 15.44 9.08
N SER A 88 -2.59 15.90 8.20
CA SER A 88 -1.65 16.98 8.55
C SER A 88 -2.37 18.27 8.95
N ARG A 89 -3.47 18.62 8.26
CA ARG A 89 -4.31 19.78 8.64
C ARG A 89 -5.04 19.58 9.96
N LEU A 90 -5.44 18.35 10.28
CA LEU A 90 -6.04 18.06 11.58
C LEU A 90 -5.01 18.22 12.70
N GLU A 91 -3.77 17.75 12.49
CA GLU A 91 -2.68 17.93 13.45
C GLU A 91 -2.37 19.41 13.69
N GLU A 92 -2.27 20.23 12.63
CA GLU A 92 -2.08 21.68 12.76
C GLU A 92 -3.18 22.33 13.61
N LYS A 93 -4.45 22.01 13.34
CA LYS A 93 -5.59 22.52 14.11
C LYS A 93 -5.55 22.09 15.57
N LEU A 94 -5.23 20.82 15.84
CA LEU A 94 -5.12 20.31 17.22
C LEU A 94 -4.00 21.02 17.99
N LEU A 95 -2.89 21.36 17.32
CA LEU A 95 -1.80 22.13 17.92
C LEU A 95 -2.20 23.58 18.21
N GLU A 96 -2.93 24.24 17.30
CA GLU A 96 -3.49 25.59 17.52
C GLU A 96 -4.49 25.61 18.68
N GLU A 97 -5.38 24.61 18.76
CA GLU A 97 -6.34 24.44 19.86
C GLU A 97 -5.63 24.16 21.19
N ALA A 98 -4.53 23.39 21.17
CA ALA A 98 -3.74 23.13 22.37
C ALA A 98 -3.02 24.39 22.88
N GLN A 99 -2.59 25.29 21.99
CA GLN A 99 -1.96 26.57 22.37
C GLN A 99 -2.96 27.63 22.83
N THR A 100 -4.19 27.60 22.31
CA THR A 100 -5.24 28.57 22.65
C THR A 100 -6.08 28.18 23.86
N LYS A 101 -5.96 26.93 24.36
CA LYS A 101 -6.56 26.54 25.64
C LYS A 101 -5.90 27.34 26.77
N PRO A 102 -6.68 28.12 27.55
CA PRO A 102 -6.15 28.74 28.75
C PRO A 102 -5.63 27.64 29.67
N LEU A 103 -4.43 27.81 30.25
CA LEU A 103 -4.09 27.07 31.46
C LEU A 103 -5.20 27.40 32.45
N HIS A 104 -6.09 26.45 32.75
CA HIS A 104 -7.02 26.61 33.85
C HIS A 104 -6.17 26.78 35.11
N SER A 105 -6.00 28.02 35.54
CA SER A 105 -5.49 28.38 36.86
C SER A 105 -6.58 28.01 37.88
N GLY A 106 -6.67 26.72 38.20
CA GLY A 106 -7.35 26.22 39.40
C GLY A 106 -6.29 25.93 40.44
N LEU A 107 -6.01 26.87 41.33
CA LEU A 107 -6.56 26.93 42.69
C LEU A 107 -5.77 26.03 43.65
N TYR A 108 -4.68 26.59 44.17
CA TYR A 108 -4.21 26.28 45.51
C TYR A 108 -5.24 26.85 46.50
N HIS A 109 -6.17 26.03 46.95
CA HIS A 109 -6.92 26.25 48.19
C HIS A 109 -7.00 24.93 48.95
#